data_AF-A0A8J6Z1L7-F1
#
_entry.id   AF-A0A8J6Z1L7-F1
#
_cell.length_a   1.000
_cell.length_b   1.000
_cell.length_c   1.000
_cell.angle_alpha   90.00
_cell.angle_beta   90.00
_cell.angle_gamma   90.00
#
_symmetry.space_group_name_H-M   'P 1'
#
loop_
_entity.id
_entity.type
_entity.pdbx_description
1 polymer ?
#
loop_
_entity_poly.entity_id
_entity_poly.type
_entity_poly.pdbx_seq_one_letter_code
_entity_poly.pdbx_strand_id
1 'polypeptide(L)'
;MPKENATLETLTAYLLMTEEAIAHAKEGEIEAIAESLDRREEMIHRLHDQAENRGEKESLQALMEKIYAKEEELQNHLHRLRDEAKEQLSRIHRGKVARTGYKQSYDSPEGGFIDRRIGENHRR
;
A
#
# COMPACT_ATOMS: atom_id res chain seq x y z
N MET A 1 -0.87 25.99 32.93
CA MET A 1 0.15 24.97 32.62
C MET A 1 -0.35 23.55 32.26
N PRO A 2 -1.64 23.14 32.30
CA PRO A 2 -2.01 21.73 32.02
C PRO A 2 -2.19 21.37 30.53
N LYS A 3 -2.60 22.33 29.69
CA LYS A 3 -2.73 22.07 28.25
C LYS A 3 -1.39 21.69 27.64
N GLU A 4 -0.29 22.19 28.24
CA GLU A 4 1.14 21.96 28.06
C GLU A 4 1.56 20.67 27.35
N ASN A 5 1.59 19.67 28.22
CA ASN A 5 1.69 18.26 27.98
C ASN A 5 0.73 17.72 26.94
N ALA A 6 -0.54 18.16 26.91
CA ALA A 6 -1.54 17.51 26.07
C ALA A 6 -1.19 17.59 24.57
N THR A 7 -0.68 18.73 24.08
CA THR A 7 -0.25 18.87 22.68
C THR A 7 0.99 18.01 22.38
N LEU A 8 1.96 18.01 23.28
CA LEU A 8 3.19 17.21 23.14
C LEU A 8 2.90 15.71 23.18
N GLU A 9 2.04 15.28 24.10
CA GLU A 9 1.56 13.89 24.21
C GLU A 9 0.82 13.47 22.94
N THR A 10 -0.05 14.34 22.41
CA THR A 10 -0.80 14.07 21.19
C THR A 10 0.12 13.95 19.97
N LEU A 11 1.10 14.85 19.81
CA LEU A 11 2.09 14.76 18.73
C LEU A 11 3.00 13.54 18.86
N THR A 12 3.39 13.18 20.09
CA THR A 12 4.22 11.99 20.35
C THR A 12 3.44 10.72 20.02
N ALA A 13 2.18 10.64 20.42
CA ALA A 13 1.30 9.54 20.04
C ALA A 13 1.14 9.45 18.52
N TYR A 14 0.95 10.59 17.85
CA TYR A 14 0.85 10.65 16.39
C TYR A 14 2.11 10.12 15.68
N LEU A 15 3.29 10.48 16.19
CA LEU A 15 4.57 9.97 15.68
C LEU A 15 4.64 8.45 15.81
N LEU A 16 4.32 7.89 16.97
CA LEU A 16 4.34 6.44 17.21
C LEU A 16 3.36 5.69 16.29
N MET A 17 2.16 6.26 16.07
CA MET A 17 1.18 5.68 15.14
C MET A 17 1.67 5.74 13.69
N THR A 18 2.41 6.78 13.32
CA THR A 18 3.01 6.88 11.99
C THR A 18 4.11 5.83 11.81
N GLU A 19 4.92 5.56 12.83
CA GLU A 19 5.93 4.50 12.82
C GLU A 19 5.29 3.10 12.74
N GLU A 20 4.21 2.86 13.47
CA GLU A 20 3.41 1.63 13.36
C GLU A 20 2.84 1.45 11.94
N ALA A 21 2.25 2.49 11.36
CA ALA A 21 1.72 2.45 9.99
C ALA A 21 2.82 2.11 8.96
N ILE A 22 4.05 2.64 9.16
CA ILE A 22 5.21 2.30 8.31
C ILE A 22 5.56 0.81 8.45
N ALA A 23 5.50 0.25 9.66
CA ALA A 23 5.76 -1.17 9.88
C ALA A 23 4.72 -2.03 9.13
N HIS A 24 3.42 -1.75 9.29
CA HIS A 24 2.37 -2.44 8.55
C HIS A 24 2.54 -2.29 7.02
N ALA A 25 2.95 -1.12 6.54
CA ALA A 25 3.22 -0.88 5.12
C ALA A 25 4.45 -1.64 4.59
N LYS A 26 5.44 -1.94 5.44
CA LYS A 26 6.59 -2.78 5.07
C LYS A 26 6.19 -4.26 4.98
N GLU A 27 5.29 -4.71 5.85
CA GLU A 27 4.77 -6.08 5.84
C GLU A 27 3.62 -6.30 4.83
N GLY A 28 3.06 -5.22 4.28
CA GLY A 28 1.96 -5.30 3.30
C GLY A 28 0.60 -5.63 3.92
N GLU A 29 0.42 -5.35 5.21
CA GLU A 29 -0.80 -5.64 5.97
C GLU A 29 -1.89 -4.58 5.69
N ILE A 30 -2.56 -4.70 4.54
CA ILE A 30 -3.48 -3.65 4.04
C ILE A 30 -4.59 -3.26 5.02
N GLU A 31 -5.18 -4.23 5.74
CA GLU A 31 -6.23 -3.96 6.73
C GLU A 31 -5.69 -3.16 7.92
N ALA A 32 -4.53 -3.56 8.46
CA ALA A 32 -3.87 -2.87 9.57
C ALA A 32 -3.39 -1.46 9.17
N ILE A 33 -2.96 -1.27 7.92
CA ILE A 33 -2.65 0.05 7.37
C ILE A 33 -3.90 0.93 7.40
N ALA A 34 -5.05 0.44 6.92
CA ALA A 34 -6.29 1.22 6.87
C ALA A 34 -6.74 1.63 8.29
N GLU A 35 -6.78 0.70 9.24
CA GLU A 35 -7.12 1.00 10.64
C GLU A 35 -6.15 2.02 11.26
N SER A 36 -4.86 1.92 10.95
CA SER A 36 -3.87 2.88 11.43
C SER A 36 -4.08 4.29 10.85
N LEU A 37 -4.47 4.40 9.57
CA LEU A 37 -4.80 5.68 8.93
C LEU A 37 -6.04 6.33 9.55
N ASP A 38 -7.10 5.56 9.81
CA ASP A 38 -8.34 6.07 10.42
C ASP A 38 -8.06 6.64 11.82
N ARG A 39 -7.32 5.91 12.66
CA ARG A 39 -6.93 6.40 13.99
C ARG A 39 -6.07 7.67 13.93
N ARG A 40 -5.24 7.81 12.90
CA ARG A 40 -4.39 9.00 12.69
C ARG A 40 -5.23 10.21 12.29
N GLU A 41 -6.25 10.04 11.46
CA GLU A 41 -7.17 11.12 11.07
C GLU A 41 -7.89 11.70 12.29
N GLU A 42 -8.39 10.84 13.20
CA GLU A 42 -8.97 11.29 14.47
C GLU A 42 -7.99 12.12 15.32
N MET A 43 -6.70 11.76 15.30
CA MET A 43 -5.66 12.46 16.07
C MET A 43 -5.32 13.83 15.47
N ILE A 44 -5.32 13.95 14.14
CA ILE A 44 -5.13 15.23 13.44
C ILE A 44 -6.23 16.22 13.82
N HIS A 45 -7.49 15.76 13.87
CA HIS A 45 -8.60 16.59 14.31
C HIS A 45 -8.41 17.11 15.74
N ARG A 46 -7.95 16.25 16.66
CA ARG A 46 -7.64 16.66 18.04
C ARG A 46 -6.48 17.66 18.12
N LEU A 47 -5.46 17.52 17.28
CA LEU A 47 -4.33 18.45 17.22
C LEU A 47 -4.76 19.83 16.69
N HIS A 48 -5.61 19.86 15.67
CA HIS A 48 -6.15 21.10 15.12
C HIS A 48 -6.88 21.92 16.20
N ASP A 49 -7.71 21.27 17.01
CA ASP A 49 -8.45 21.91 18.10
C ASP A 49 -7.54 22.40 19.25
N GLN A 50 -6.32 21.86 19.37
CA GLN A 50 -5.36 22.21 20.43
C GLN A 50 -4.37 23.31 20.02
N ALA A 51 -4.19 23.57 18.72
CA ALA A 51 -3.14 24.44 18.19
C ALA A 51 -3.40 25.95 18.35
N GLU A 52 -4.62 26.38 18.72
CA GLU A 52 -4.98 27.80 18.86
C GLU A 52 -4.28 28.56 20.01
N ASN A 53 -3.48 27.89 20.83
CA ASN A 53 -2.69 28.54 21.87
C ASN A 53 -1.35 27.84 21.94
N ARG A 54 -0.20 28.53 21.79
CA ARG A 54 1.00 28.38 22.66
C ARG A 54 2.26 29.10 22.20
N GLY A 55 3.05 29.45 23.21
CA GLY A 55 4.31 30.19 23.17
C GLY A 55 5.57 29.33 23.37
N GLU A 56 5.54 28.01 23.11
CA GLU A 56 6.75 27.18 23.09
C GLU A 56 6.94 26.56 21.69
N LYS A 57 7.76 27.24 20.87
CA LYS A 57 7.92 26.91 19.44
C LYS A 57 8.95 25.81 19.16
N GLU A 58 10.10 25.79 19.84
CA GLU A 58 11.24 24.98 19.38
C GLU A 58 11.07 23.47 19.58
N SER A 59 10.59 23.01 20.74
CA SER A 59 10.39 21.58 21.03
C SER A 59 9.28 20.97 20.18
N LEU A 60 8.18 21.71 19.99
CA LEU A 60 7.08 21.33 19.11
C LEU A 60 7.52 21.33 17.64
N GLN A 61 8.33 22.31 17.22
CA GLN A 61 8.84 22.38 15.85
C GLN A 61 9.73 21.17 15.52
N ALA A 62 10.69 20.82 16.38
CA ALA A 62 11.55 19.65 16.16
C ALA A 62 10.74 18.34 16.11
N LEU A 63 9.65 18.23 16.89
CA LEU A 63 8.76 17.08 16.85
C LEU A 63 7.92 17.05 15.56
N MET A 64 7.40 18.19 15.13
CA MET A 64 6.67 18.31 13.86
C MET A 64 7.55 17.98 12.65
N GLU A 65 8.80 18.42 12.63
CA GLU A 65 9.77 18.07 11.57
C GLU A 65 9.99 16.55 11.49
N LYS A 66 10.10 15.87 12.64
CA LYS A 66 10.19 14.40 12.69
C LYS A 66 8.92 13.73 12.16
N ILE A 67 7.75 14.26 12.53
CA ILE A 67 6.46 13.76 12.05
C ILE A 67 6.40 13.88 10.52
N TYR A 68 6.72 15.06 9.96
CA TYR A 68 6.71 15.26 8.51
C TYR A 68 7.63 14.30 7.78
N ALA A 69 8.86 14.10 8.28
CA ALA A 69 9.78 13.13 7.69
C ALA A 69 9.22 11.70 7.70
N LYS A 70 8.52 11.31 8.76
CA LYS A 70 7.86 9.99 8.86
C LYS A 70 6.62 9.87 7.99
N GLU A 71 5.84 10.93 7.83
CA GLU A 71 4.72 10.94 6.88
C GLU A 71 5.19 10.78 5.44
N GLU A 72 6.28 11.44 5.06
CA GLU A 72 6.90 11.27 3.74
C GLU A 72 7.40 9.83 3.54
N GLU A 73 8.04 9.23 4.56
CA GLU A 73 8.44 7.81 4.54
C GLU A 73 7.22 6.91 4.30
N LEU A 74 6.14 7.11 5.06
CA LEU A 74 4.91 6.33 4.93
C LEU A 74 4.28 6.49 3.55
N GLN A 75 4.16 7.72 3.05
CA GLN A 75 3.59 8.01 1.73
C GLN A 75 4.37 7.28 0.63
N ASN A 76 5.70 7.27 0.72
CA ASN A 76 6.56 6.55 -0.21
C ASN A 76 6.31 5.03 -0.15
N HIS A 77 6.11 4.45 1.04
CA HIS A 77 5.74 3.04 1.18
C HIS A 77 4.38 2.71 0.56
N LEU A 78 3.36 3.54 0.82
CA LEU A 78 2.03 3.35 0.25
C LEU A 78 2.02 3.48 -1.28
N HIS A 79 2.81 4.39 -1.84
CA HIS A 79 2.99 4.50 -3.28
C HIS A 79 3.61 3.24 -3.90
N ARG A 80 4.63 2.65 -3.25
CA ARG A 80 5.23 1.39 -3.72
C ARG A 80 4.21 0.25 -3.70
N LEU A 81 3.47 0.07 -2.59
CA LEU A 81 2.42 -0.94 -2.48
C LEU A 81 1.37 -0.80 -3.58
N ARG A 82 0.94 0.44 -3.86
CA ARG A 82 0.00 0.73 -4.95
C ARG A 82 0.56 0.31 -6.31
N ASP A 83 1.82 0.64 -6.59
CA ASP A 83 2.44 0.36 -7.89
C ASP A 83 2.70 -1.15 -8.08
N GLU A 84 3.09 -1.85 -7.01
CA GLU A 84 3.17 -3.32 -6.99
C GLU A 84 1.81 -3.96 -7.25
N ALA A 85 0.75 -3.50 -6.57
CA ALA A 85 -0.61 -4.00 -6.78
C ALA A 85 -1.06 -3.80 -8.24
N LYS A 86 -0.77 -2.64 -8.84
CA LYS A 86 -1.05 -2.36 -10.27
C LYS A 86 -0.30 -3.30 -11.21
N GLU A 87 0.96 -3.59 -10.95
CA GLU A 87 1.76 -4.51 -11.76
C GLU A 87 1.20 -5.95 -11.65
N GLN A 88 0.85 -6.41 -10.45
CA GLN A 88 0.24 -7.73 -10.27
C GLN A 88 -1.11 -7.86 -10.98
N LEU A 89 -1.97 -6.83 -10.90
CA LEU A 89 -3.24 -6.81 -11.64
C LEU A 89 -3.01 -6.84 -13.15
N SER A 90 -2.00 -6.12 -13.64
CA SER A 90 -1.63 -6.13 -15.07
C SER A 90 -1.13 -7.51 -15.53
N ARG A 91 -0.39 -8.23 -14.68
CA ARG A 91 0.01 -9.64 -14.94
C ARG A 91 -1.18 -10.57 -14.98
N ILE A 92 -2.11 -10.46 -14.04
CA ILE A 92 -3.36 -11.24 -14.02
C ILE A 92 -4.17 -10.98 -15.30
N HIS A 93 -4.29 -9.72 -15.71
CA HIS A 93 -5.02 -9.36 -16.93
C HIS A 93 -4.37 -9.97 -18.18
N ARG A 94 -3.04 -9.85 -18.33
CA ARG A 94 -2.29 -10.50 -19.43
C ARG A 94 -2.49 -12.02 -19.44
N GLY A 95 -2.46 -12.66 -18.28
CA GLY A 95 -2.73 -14.10 -18.13
C GLY A 95 -4.15 -14.49 -18.57
N LYS A 96 -5.15 -13.68 -18.22
CA LYS A 96 -6.55 -13.88 -18.68
C LYS A 96 -6.67 -13.75 -20.20
N VAL A 97 -6.09 -12.70 -20.79
CA VAL A 97 -6.10 -12.49 -22.25
C VAL A 97 -5.42 -13.64 -22.99
N ALA A 98 -4.24 -14.08 -22.53
CA ALA A 98 -3.54 -15.22 -23.11
C ALA A 98 -4.37 -16.50 -23.05
N ARG A 99 -5.00 -16.80 -21.90
CA ARG A 99 -5.87 -17.97 -21.74
C ARG A 99 -7.09 -17.92 -22.68
N THR A 100 -7.71 -16.76 -22.86
CA THR A 100 -8.82 -16.57 -23.80
C THR A 100 -8.37 -16.81 -25.24
N GLY A 101 -7.20 -16.28 -25.62
CA GLY A 101 -6.62 -16.50 -26.95
C GLY A 101 -6.30 -17.98 -27.21
N TYR A 102 -5.71 -18.68 -26.25
CA TYR A 102 -5.50 -20.13 -26.33
C TYR A 102 -6.83 -20.89 -26.45
N LYS A 103 -7.85 -20.55 -25.65
CA LYS A 103 -9.16 -21.21 -25.73
C LYS A 103 -9.83 -21.00 -27.10
N GLN A 104 -9.78 -19.79 -27.64
CA GLN A 104 -10.29 -19.51 -29.00
C GLN A 104 -9.55 -20.30 -30.08
N SER A 105 -8.24 -20.53 -29.93
CA SER A 105 -7.49 -21.36 -30.89
C SER A 105 -7.86 -22.85 -30.86
N TYR A 106 -8.41 -23.36 -29.75
CA TYR A 106 -8.94 -24.73 -29.65
C TYR A 106 -10.42 -24.84 -30.05
N ASP A 107 -11.22 -23.81 -29.80
CA ASP A 107 -12.67 -23.81 -30.07
C ASP A 107 -13.02 -23.31 -31.51
N SER A 108 -12.02 -22.97 -32.33
CA SER A 108 -12.23 -22.55 -33.72
C SER A 108 -12.48 -23.76 -34.63
N PRO A 109 -13.50 -23.74 -35.53
CA PRO A 109 -13.84 -24.86 -36.43
C PRO A 109 -12.72 -25.26 -37.40
N GLU A 110 -11.72 -24.38 -37.59
CA GLU A 110 -10.54 -24.59 -38.45
C GLU A 110 -9.27 -24.95 -37.65
N GLY A 111 -9.39 -25.22 -36.34
CA GLY A 111 -8.29 -25.63 -35.44
C GLY A 111 -7.79 -27.05 -35.71
N GLY A 112 -7.38 -27.32 -36.96
CA GLY A 112 -6.77 -28.56 -37.39
C GLY A 112 -5.46 -28.81 -36.63
N PHE A 113 -5.45 -29.94 -35.92
CA PHE A 113 -4.32 -30.77 -35.51
C PHE A 113 -2.92 -30.25 -35.92
N ILE A 114 -2.15 -29.80 -34.94
CA ILE A 114 -0.69 -30.00 -34.98
C ILE A 114 -0.31 -30.76 -33.71
N ASP A 115 -0.60 -32.06 -33.71
CA ASP A 115 0.13 -33.00 -32.87
C ASP A 115 1.46 -33.32 -33.58
N ARG A 116 2.47 -32.51 -33.29
CA ARG A 116 3.85 -32.74 -33.75
C ARG A 116 4.58 -33.55 -32.68
N ARG A 117 4.28 -34.85 -32.59
CA ARG A 117 5.27 -35.95 -32.42
C ARG A 117 4.58 -37.30 -32.13
N ILE A 118 5.28 -38.37 -32.50
CA ILE A 118 5.19 -39.74 -31.95
C ILE A 118 4.19 -40.68 -32.66
N GLY A 119 4.71 -41.46 -33.61
CA GLY A 119 4.34 -42.88 -33.70
C GLY A 119 3.84 -43.42 -35.03
N GLU A 120 4.65 -43.39 -36.11
CA GLU A 120 4.47 -44.35 -37.22
C GLU A 120 5.83 -44.84 -37.71
N ASN A 121 6.48 -45.63 -36.87
CA ASN A 121 7.21 -46.80 -37.34
C ASN A 121 6.16 -47.91 -37.43
N HIS A 122 5.76 -48.36 -38.62
CA HIS A 122 5.41 -49.76 -38.96
C HIS A 122 4.76 -49.90 -40.36
N ARG A 123 5.49 -50.56 -41.28
CA ARG A 123 5.03 -51.47 -42.38
C ARG A 123 4.10 -50.86 -43.45
N ARG A 124 4.43 -50.85 -44.75
CA ARG A 124 5.03 -51.87 -45.62
C ARG A 124 5.69 -51.21 -46.82
#